data_AF-A0A975VM30-F1
#
_entry.id   AF-A0A975VM30-F1
#
_cell.length_a   1.000
_cell.length_b   1.000
_cell.length_c   1.000
_cell.angle_alpha   90.00
_cell.angle_beta   90.00
_cell.angle_gamma   90.00
#
_symmetry.space_group_name_H-M   'P 1'
#
loop_
_entity.id
_entity.type
_entity.pdbx_description
1 polymer ?
#
loop_
_entity_poly.entity_id
_entity_poly.type
_entity_poly.pdbx_seq_one_letter_code
_entity_poly.pdbx_strand_id
1 'polypeptide(L)'
;MKNAPFPQRSDPVGDVYYSRVASADKASDVLFCIGALLSLAVLFVEKGVHPNGYRIANLLFALAVLGLFVLGAVSRLYLTPRAEHKRRLDFFSSALSIKLTHETSVKYYNNAETDPIRRTAAQLLENLHFTKEITLMMLRRERTKVAAYGVIWISCLLWQQSDIGLVVAISQAIFSEQILARYLRMEWLRITCERLYDETYQSFASHGDADAFRALTLNAVVAYEAAKAIAATPLSSTIFHRENVRLSTVWERIKQSLAL
;
A
#
# COMPACT_ATOMS: atom_id res chain seq x y z
N MET A 1 16.58 34.22 26.28
CA MET A 1 15.46 33.69 25.47
C MET A 1 15.55 32.17 25.48
N LYS A 2 14.53 31.48 26.00
CA LYS A 2 14.48 30.01 26.01
C LYS A 2 14.42 29.54 24.55
N ASN A 3 15.37 28.71 24.14
CA ASN A 3 15.33 28.00 22.87
C ASN A 3 13.99 27.25 22.81
N ALA A 4 13.09 27.68 21.92
CA ALA A 4 11.91 26.91 21.60
C ALA A 4 12.41 25.53 21.11
N PRO A 5 11.90 24.41 21.64
CA PRO A 5 12.27 23.11 21.11
C PRO A 5 11.88 23.09 19.62
N PHE A 6 12.85 22.78 18.76
CA PHE A 6 12.56 22.55 17.34
C PHE A 6 11.36 21.60 17.25
N PRO A 7 10.32 21.91 16.47
CA PRO A 7 9.13 21.07 16.45
C PRO A 7 9.53 19.66 16.03
N GLN A 8 9.24 18.70 16.91
CA GLN A 8 9.45 17.28 16.71
C GLN A 8 8.53 16.81 15.57
N ARG A 9 9.05 15.99 14.65
CA ARG A 9 8.25 15.46 13.53
C ARG A 9 7.01 14.76 14.07
N SER A 10 5.84 15.11 13.55
CA SER A 10 4.54 14.57 13.97
C SER A 10 3.68 14.25 12.74
N ASP A 11 3.17 13.01 12.69
CA ASP A 11 2.28 12.52 11.62
C ASP A 11 1.00 11.89 12.23
N PRO A 12 0.08 12.73 12.75
CA PRO A 12 -1.15 12.24 13.39
C PRO A 12 -2.04 11.48 12.40
N VAL A 13 -1.96 11.80 11.11
CA VAL A 13 -2.72 11.11 10.05
C VAL A 13 -2.23 9.65 9.93
N GLY A 14 -0.92 9.45 9.93
CA GLY A 14 -0.30 8.12 9.97
C GLY A 14 -0.70 7.32 11.21
N ASP A 15 -0.53 7.92 12.38
CA ASP A 15 -0.69 7.24 13.66
C ASP A 15 -2.15 6.86 13.98
N VAL A 16 -3.12 7.70 13.60
CA VAL A 16 -4.53 7.47 13.94
C VAL A 16 -5.28 6.69 12.87
N TYR A 17 -5.05 6.99 11.59
CA TYR A 17 -5.87 6.44 10.50
C TYR A 17 -5.19 5.29 9.79
N TYR A 18 -3.93 5.43 9.36
CA TYR A 18 -3.21 4.36 8.66
C TYR A 18 -2.86 3.18 9.56
N SER A 19 -2.68 3.39 10.87
CA SER A 19 -2.49 2.29 11.83
C SER A 19 -3.70 1.33 11.89
N ARG A 20 -4.92 1.86 11.73
CA ARG A 20 -6.15 1.06 11.68
C ARG A 20 -6.24 0.25 10.40
N VAL A 21 -5.90 0.85 9.26
CA VAL A 21 -5.81 0.14 7.97
C VAL A 21 -4.78 -0.99 8.07
N ALA A 22 -3.58 -0.70 8.60
CA ALA A 22 -2.53 -1.70 8.77
C ALA A 22 -2.93 -2.84 9.72
N SER A 23 -3.74 -2.55 10.75
CA SER A 23 -4.24 -3.56 11.68
C SER A 23 -5.30 -4.45 11.03
N ALA A 24 -6.21 -3.87 10.23
CA ALA A 24 -7.21 -4.63 9.46
C ALA A 24 -6.54 -5.53 8.40
N ASP A 25 -5.48 -5.06 7.74
CA ASP A 25 -4.71 -5.86 6.79
C ASP A 25 -4.03 -7.05 7.48
N LYS A 26 -3.38 -6.82 8.63
CA LYS A 26 -2.78 -7.91 9.42
C LYS A 26 -3.81 -8.95 9.86
N ALA A 27 -4.96 -8.50 10.35
CA ALA A 27 -6.04 -9.41 10.73
C ALA A 27 -6.58 -10.20 9.54
N SER A 28 -6.65 -9.58 8.35
CA SER A 28 -7.03 -10.25 7.10
C SER A 28 -6.01 -11.32 6.70
N ASP A 29 -4.71 -11.00 6.77
CA ASP A 29 -3.63 -11.95 6.46
C ASP A 29 -3.66 -13.17 7.41
N VAL A 30 -3.91 -12.96 8.70
CA VAL A 30 -4.05 -14.05 9.69
C VAL A 30 -5.29 -14.89 9.42
N LEU A 31 -6.44 -14.26 9.19
CA LEU A 31 -7.69 -14.98 8.95
C LEU A 31 -7.65 -15.77 7.63
N PHE A 32 -6.94 -15.25 6.63
CA PHE A 32 -6.67 -15.94 5.37
C PHE A 32 -5.83 -17.19 5.59
N CYS A 33 -4.77 -17.09 6.39
CA CYS A 33 -3.94 -18.24 6.75
C CYS A 33 -4.75 -19.32 7.49
N ILE A 34 -5.57 -18.93 8.47
CA ILE A 34 -6.46 -19.84 9.19
C ILE A 34 -7.45 -20.50 8.21
N GLY A 35 -8.07 -19.71 7.32
CA GLY A 35 -8.99 -20.23 6.31
C GLY A 35 -8.35 -21.23 5.36
N ALA A 36 -7.12 -20.96 4.90
CA ALA A 36 -6.36 -21.86 4.04
C ALA A 36 -5.96 -23.16 4.76
N LEU A 37 -5.59 -23.09 6.04
CA LEU A 37 -5.30 -24.28 6.83
C LEU A 37 -6.57 -25.12 7.07
N LEU A 38 -7.71 -24.47 7.33
CA LEU A 38 -8.99 -25.15 7.51
C LEU A 38 -9.46 -25.81 6.20
N SER A 39 -9.30 -25.16 5.05
CA SER A 39 -9.68 -25.75 3.75
C SER A 39 -8.86 -26.99 3.43
N LEU A 40 -7.56 -26.99 3.76
CA LEU A 40 -6.72 -28.18 3.66
C LEU A 40 -7.10 -29.25 4.68
N ALA A 41 -7.35 -28.87 5.95
CA ALA A 41 -7.73 -29.82 7.00
C ALA A 41 -9.00 -30.59 6.66
N VAL A 42 -9.99 -29.95 6.04
CA VAL A 42 -11.25 -30.60 5.60
C VAL A 42 -10.99 -31.75 4.64
N LEU A 43 -9.96 -31.69 3.79
CA LEU A 43 -9.59 -32.77 2.86
C LEU A 43 -9.10 -34.03 3.59
N PHE A 44 -8.52 -33.87 4.78
CA PHE A 44 -7.98 -34.98 5.58
C PHE A 44 -8.98 -35.53 6.62
N VAL A 45 -10.12 -34.84 6.84
CA VAL A 45 -11.16 -35.33 7.74
C VAL A 45 -12.20 -36.12 6.96
N GLU A 46 -12.10 -37.45 7.00
CA GLU A 46 -13.10 -38.32 6.40
C GLU A 46 -14.47 -38.15 7.07
N LYS A 47 -15.45 -37.71 6.28
CA LYS A 47 -16.84 -37.52 6.71
C LYS A 47 -17.45 -38.79 7.33
N GLY A 48 -17.04 -39.96 6.85
CA GLY A 48 -17.54 -41.26 7.32
C GLY A 48 -17.06 -41.63 8.73
N VAL A 49 -15.82 -41.29 9.08
CA VAL A 49 -15.20 -41.66 10.37
C VAL A 49 -15.44 -40.59 11.44
N HIS A 50 -15.38 -39.30 11.05
CA HIS A 50 -15.51 -38.17 11.98
C HIS A 50 -16.53 -37.12 11.49
N PRO A 51 -17.84 -37.45 11.47
CA PRO A 51 -18.87 -36.55 10.92
C PRO A 51 -18.97 -35.22 11.67
N ASN A 52 -18.81 -35.23 13.00
CA ASN A 52 -18.82 -34.00 13.80
C ASN A 52 -17.59 -33.13 13.54
N GLY A 53 -16.41 -33.72 13.39
CA GLY A 53 -15.17 -33.00 13.06
C GLY A 53 -15.26 -32.33 11.70
N TYR A 54 -15.75 -33.06 10.68
CA TYR A 54 -15.99 -32.53 9.34
C TYR A 54 -16.96 -31.35 9.36
N ARG A 55 -18.05 -31.44 10.14
CA ARG A 55 -19.03 -30.34 10.28
C ARG A 55 -18.42 -29.11 10.93
N ILE A 56 -17.67 -29.29 12.02
CA ILE A 56 -17.03 -28.18 12.75
C ILE A 56 -15.99 -27.49 11.86
N ALA A 57 -15.13 -28.25 11.17
CA ALA A 57 -14.11 -27.69 10.28
C ALA A 57 -14.73 -26.85 9.14
N ASN A 58 -15.79 -27.35 8.50
CA ASN A 58 -16.51 -26.59 7.47
C ASN A 58 -17.21 -25.35 8.02
N LEU A 59 -17.79 -25.42 9.22
CA LEU A 59 -18.40 -24.26 9.87
C LEU A 59 -17.35 -23.18 10.17
N LEU A 60 -16.20 -23.56 10.74
CA LEU A 60 -15.11 -22.64 11.01
C LEU A 60 -14.54 -22.04 9.72
N PHE A 61 -14.41 -22.83 8.66
CA PHE A 61 -13.99 -22.34 7.35
C PHE A 61 -14.97 -21.31 6.79
N ALA A 62 -16.27 -21.58 6.85
CA ALA A 62 -17.30 -20.65 6.41
C ALA A 62 -17.29 -19.33 7.21
N LEU A 63 -17.10 -19.41 8.54
CA LEU A 63 -16.96 -18.23 9.39
C LEU A 63 -15.68 -17.44 9.07
N ALA A 64 -14.57 -18.11 8.76
CA ALA A 64 -13.33 -17.45 8.35
C ALA A 64 -13.49 -16.70 7.02
N VAL A 65 -14.15 -17.31 6.02
CA VAL A 65 -14.46 -16.66 4.74
C VAL A 65 -15.39 -15.46 4.94
N LEU A 66 -16.43 -15.59 5.76
CA LEU A 66 -17.33 -14.48 6.08
C LEU A 66 -16.58 -13.34 6.78
N GLY A 67 -15.73 -13.65 7.75
CA GLY A 67 -14.92 -12.66 8.46
C GLY A 67 -13.94 -11.95 7.53
N LEU A 68 -13.31 -12.67 6.59
CA LEU A 68 -12.44 -12.10 5.56
C LEU A 68 -13.19 -11.12 4.68
N PHE A 69 -14.39 -11.49 4.23
CA PHE A 69 -15.24 -10.64 3.43
C PHE A 69 -15.62 -9.35 4.17
N VAL A 70 -16.11 -9.46 5.40
CA VAL A 70 -16.50 -8.30 6.22
C VAL A 70 -15.31 -7.38 6.48
N LEU A 71 -14.16 -7.93 6.86
CA LEU A 71 -12.96 -7.16 7.15
C LEU A 71 -12.42 -6.47 5.89
N GLY A 72 -12.44 -7.17 4.75
CA GLY A 72 -12.09 -6.60 3.44
C GLY A 72 -13.02 -5.45 3.05
N ALA A 73 -14.33 -5.61 3.22
CA ALA A 73 -15.32 -4.57 2.96
C ALA A 73 -15.11 -3.34 3.86
N VAL A 74 -14.92 -3.54 5.17
CA VAL A 74 -14.65 -2.45 6.13
C VAL A 74 -13.33 -1.73 5.78
N SER A 75 -12.28 -2.48 5.43
CA SER A 75 -10.99 -1.90 5.06
C SER A 75 -11.11 -1.02 3.80
N ARG A 76 -11.82 -1.50 2.77
CA ARG A 76 -11.95 -0.83 1.47
C ARG A 76 -12.96 0.30 1.43
N LEU A 77 -14.10 0.13 2.09
CA LEU A 77 -15.21 1.09 2.00
C LEU A 77 -15.15 2.15 3.10
N TYR A 78 -14.43 1.89 4.20
CA TYR A 78 -14.42 2.80 5.34
C TYR A 78 -13.01 3.21 5.78
N LEU A 79 -12.14 2.27 6.14
CA LEU A 79 -10.85 2.61 6.76
C LEU A 79 -9.91 3.31 5.77
N THR A 80 -9.73 2.73 4.58
CA THR A 80 -8.81 3.24 3.56
C THR A 80 -9.27 4.59 3.01
N PRO A 81 -10.53 4.77 2.55
CA PRO A 81 -10.99 6.07 2.03
C PRO A 81 -10.89 7.19 3.07
N ARG A 82 -11.14 6.88 4.34
CA ARG A 82 -11.03 7.85 5.44
C ARG A 82 -9.58 8.26 5.69
N ALA A 83 -8.65 7.31 5.70
CA ALA A 83 -7.22 7.61 5.85
C ALA A 83 -6.68 8.44 4.68
N GLU A 84 -7.02 8.04 3.45
CA GLU A 84 -6.64 8.74 2.22
C GLU A 84 -7.23 10.16 2.16
N HIS A 85 -8.49 10.33 2.56
CA HIS A 85 -9.12 11.66 2.61
C HIS A 85 -8.37 12.60 3.58
N LYS A 86 -8.03 12.11 4.78
CA LYS A 86 -7.26 12.91 5.75
C LYS A 86 -5.86 13.25 5.24
N ARG A 87 -5.20 12.31 4.56
CA ARG A 87 -3.88 12.57 3.96
C ARG A 87 -3.95 13.60 2.82
N ARG A 88 -4.99 13.57 1.98
CA ARG A 88 -5.19 14.60 0.94
C ARG A 88 -5.42 15.99 1.53
N LEU A 89 -6.24 16.09 2.59
CA LEU A 89 -6.45 17.37 3.27
C LEU A 89 -5.14 17.92 3.84
N ASP A 90 -4.32 17.06 4.45
CA ASP A 90 -3.00 17.44 4.97
C ASP A 90 -2.03 17.87 3.86
N PHE A 91 -1.98 17.11 2.74
CA PHE A 91 -1.20 17.45 1.55
C PHE A 91 -1.55 18.86 1.02
N PHE A 92 -2.82 19.11 0.69
CA PHE A 92 -3.22 20.42 0.16
C PHE A 92 -3.11 21.53 1.21
N SER A 93 -3.30 21.23 2.50
CA SER A 93 -3.10 22.24 3.55
C SER A 93 -1.66 22.71 3.61
N SER A 94 -0.71 21.79 3.46
CA SER A 94 0.72 22.10 3.41
C SER A 94 1.12 22.80 2.11
N ALA A 95 0.67 22.29 0.96
CA ALA A 95 1.02 22.82 -0.35
C ALA A 95 0.50 24.24 -0.57
N LEU A 96 -0.75 24.51 -0.19
CA LEU A 96 -1.41 25.80 -0.43
C LEU A 96 -1.32 26.77 0.76
N SER A 97 -0.73 26.35 1.89
CA SER A 97 -0.71 27.11 3.15
C SER A 97 -2.11 27.51 3.65
N ILE A 98 -3.13 26.69 3.37
CA ILE A 98 -4.52 26.90 3.81
C ILE A 98 -4.88 25.82 4.80
N LYS A 99 -5.41 26.16 5.97
CA LYS A 99 -5.78 25.17 6.99
C LYS A 99 -7.10 24.47 6.64
N LEU A 100 -7.03 23.34 5.91
CA LEU A 100 -8.22 22.52 5.59
C LEU A 100 -8.53 21.47 6.67
N THR A 101 -7.57 21.19 7.55
CA THR A 101 -7.72 20.24 8.66
C THR A 101 -7.08 20.77 9.95
N HIS A 102 -7.57 20.29 11.10
CA HIS A 102 -6.93 20.55 12.40
C HIS A 102 -5.81 19.53 12.70
N GLU A 103 -5.81 18.38 12.02
CA GLU A 103 -4.81 17.31 12.14
C GLU A 103 -3.73 17.51 11.07
N THR A 104 -2.87 18.52 11.22
CA THR A 104 -1.79 18.81 10.26
C THR A 104 -0.49 18.13 10.66
N SER A 105 0.19 17.49 9.70
CA SER A 105 1.51 16.91 9.93
C SER A 105 2.58 17.99 10.00
N VAL A 106 3.53 17.84 10.91
CA VAL A 106 4.62 18.81 11.13
C VAL A 106 5.93 18.22 10.59
N LYS A 107 6.58 18.96 9.68
CA LYS A 107 7.81 18.54 8.97
C LYS A 107 7.65 17.22 8.21
N TYR A 108 6.47 16.99 7.65
CA TYR A 108 6.23 15.83 6.80
C TYR A 108 6.86 16.01 5.42
N TYR A 109 6.68 17.20 4.82
CA TYR A 109 7.30 17.60 3.56
C TYR A 109 8.51 18.50 3.82
N ASN A 110 9.56 18.33 3.00
CA ASN A 110 10.82 19.07 3.17
C ASN A 110 11.18 19.82 1.88
N ASN A 111 10.51 20.93 1.58
CA ASN A 111 10.87 21.83 0.47
C ASN A 111 10.73 23.31 0.89
N ALA A 112 11.50 24.19 0.26
CA ALA A 112 11.53 25.63 0.57
C ALA A 112 10.70 26.48 -0.39
N GLU A 113 10.03 25.83 -1.35
CA GLU A 113 9.31 26.48 -2.44
C GLU A 113 8.15 27.34 -1.93
N THR A 114 8.02 28.55 -2.48
CA THR A 114 7.01 29.51 -2.04
C THR A 114 5.80 29.55 -2.96
N ASP A 115 5.98 29.28 -4.26
CA ASP A 115 4.86 29.19 -5.21
C ASP A 115 3.97 27.97 -4.90
N PRO A 116 2.64 28.13 -4.71
CA PRO A 116 1.76 27.03 -4.32
C PRO A 116 1.76 25.84 -5.29
N ILE A 117 1.91 26.08 -6.60
CA ILE A 117 1.87 25.03 -7.61
C ILE A 117 3.21 24.30 -7.66
N ARG A 118 4.33 25.02 -7.68
CA ARG A 118 5.67 24.41 -7.59
C ARG A 118 5.83 23.65 -6.29
N ARG A 119 5.30 24.15 -5.17
CA ARG A 119 5.27 23.45 -3.88
C ARG A 119 4.46 22.16 -3.96
N THR A 120 3.28 22.21 -4.59
CA THR A 120 2.45 21.02 -4.83
C THR A 120 3.22 19.97 -5.62
N ALA A 121 3.88 20.37 -6.71
CA ALA A 121 4.68 19.48 -7.54
C ALA A 121 5.89 18.91 -6.77
N ALA A 122 6.55 19.70 -5.93
CA ALA A 122 7.68 19.24 -5.11
C ALA A 122 7.24 18.22 -4.05
N GLN A 123 6.11 18.48 -3.37
CA GLN A 123 5.51 17.52 -2.43
C GLN A 123 5.06 16.23 -3.12
N LEU A 124 4.49 16.34 -4.32
CA LEU A 124 4.13 15.19 -5.13
C LEU A 124 5.37 14.38 -5.50
N LEU A 125 6.45 15.04 -5.94
CA LEU A 125 7.69 14.38 -6.31
C LEU A 125 8.34 13.63 -5.11
N GLU A 126 8.31 14.24 -3.92
CA GLU A 126 8.73 13.58 -2.67
C GLU A 126 7.86 12.34 -2.40
N ASN A 127 6.54 12.47 -2.48
CA ASN A 127 5.60 11.35 -2.30
C ASN A 127 5.80 10.22 -3.31
N LEU A 128 6.00 10.55 -4.59
CA LEU A 128 6.26 9.57 -5.65
C LEU A 128 7.58 8.84 -5.42
N HIS A 129 8.64 9.57 -5.03
CA HIS A 129 9.93 8.98 -4.68
C HIS A 129 9.82 8.00 -3.52
N PHE A 130 9.18 8.40 -2.42
CA PHE A 130 9.01 7.52 -1.26
C PHE A 130 8.13 6.31 -1.60
N THR A 131 7.02 6.53 -2.32
CA THR A 131 6.08 5.47 -2.67
C THR A 131 6.72 4.42 -3.58
N LYS A 132 7.43 4.83 -4.64
CA LYS A 132 8.05 3.87 -5.57
C LYS A 132 9.13 3.02 -4.88
N GLU A 133 9.97 3.64 -4.04
CA GLU A 133 11.07 2.96 -3.35
C GLU A 133 10.56 2.00 -2.26
N ILE A 134 9.59 2.44 -1.46
CA ILE A 134 9.01 1.58 -0.41
C ILE A 134 8.24 0.42 -1.04
N THR A 135 7.46 0.69 -2.08
CA THR A 135 6.71 -0.35 -2.80
C THR A 135 7.65 -1.37 -3.43
N LEU A 136 8.78 -0.95 -4.01
CA LEU A 136 9.82 -1.86 -4.52
C LEU A 136 10.38 -2.77 -3.41
N MET A 137 10.64 -2.23 -2.22
CA MET A 137 11.13 -3.01 -1.09
C MET A 137 10.07 -4.00 -0.56
N MET A 138 8.79 -3.62 -0.58
CA MET A 138 7.67 -4.51 -0.28
C MET A 138 7.57 -5.64 -1.33
N LEU A 139 7.64 -5.28 -2.62
CA LEU A 139 7.57 -6.21 -3.74
C LEU A 139 8.64 -7.29 -3.71
N ARG A 140 9.88 -6.99 -3.26
CA ARG A 140 10.92 -8.02 -3.11
C ARG A 140 10.47 -9.19 -2.24
N ARG A 141 9.78 -8.90 -1.11
CA ARG A 141 9.26 -9.94 -0.21
C ARG A 141 8.07 -10.68 -0.83
N GLU A 142 7.21 -9.95 -1.52
CA GLU A 142 6.01 -10.52 -2.15
C GLU A 142 6.35 -11.38 -3.35
N ARG A 143 7.36 -11.01 -4.16
CA ARG A 143 7.89 -11.83 -5.25
C ARG A 143 8.40 -13.18 -4.76
N THR A 144 9.16 -13.21 -3.66
CA THR A 144 9.61 -14.47 -3.06
C THR A 144 8.45 -15.33 -2.60
N LYS A 145 7.42 -14.72 -1.97
CA LYS A 145 6.22 -15.45 -1.55
C LYS A 145 5.46 -16.03 -2.75
N VAL A 146 5.13 -15.21 -3.75
CA VAL A 146 4.41 -15.64 -4.96
C VAL A 146 5.20 -16.73 -5.70
N ALA A 147 6.52 -16.59 -5.83
CA ALA A 147 7.37 -17.59 -6.45
C ALA A 147 7.35 -18.92 -5.69
N ALA A 148 7.47 -18.88 -4.35
CA ALA A 148 7.40 -20.09 -3.52
C ALA A 148 6.06 -20.80 -3.66
N TYR A 149 4.94 -20.06 -3.58
CA TYR A 149 3.61 -20.62 -3.79
C TYR A 149 3.42 -21.19 -5.21
N GLY A 150 3.94 -20.50 -6.23
CA GLY A 150 3.90 -20.96 -7.62
C GLY A 150 4.65 -22.27 -7.81
N VAL A 151 5.83 -22.43 -7.20
CA VAL A 151 6.60 -23.68 -7.25
C VAL A 151 5.84 -24.83 -6.57
N ILE A 152 5.23 -24.59 -5.40
CA ILE A 152 4.41 -25.58 -4.71
C ILE A 152 3.25 -26.03 -5.60
N TRP A 153 2.54 -25.10 -6.22
CA TRP A 153 1.40 -25.40 -7.08
C TRP A 153 1.78 -26.15 -8.35
N ILE A 154 2.84 -25.75 -9.03
CA ILE A 154 3.37 -26.49 -10.19
C ILE A 154 3.77 -27.90 -9.77
N SER A 155 4.40 -28.07 -8.61
CA SER A 155 4.79 -29.39 -8.09
C SER A 155 3.57 -30.28 -7.85
N CYS A 156 2.48 -29.75 -7.29
CA CYS A 156 1.22 -30.47 -7.12
C CYS A 156 0.59 -30.87 -8.47
N LEU A 157 0.63 -29.98 -9.47
CA LEU A 157 0.09 -30.26 -10.81
C LEU A 157 0.88 -31.34 -11.55
N LEU A 158 2.21 -31.35 -11.41
CA LEU A 158 3.08 -32.33 -12.07
C LEU A 158 3.01 -33.70 -11.39
N TRP A 159 2.58 -33.76 -10.12
CA TRP A 159 2.43 -35.00 -9.39
C TRP A 159 1.10 -35.67 -9.76
N GLN A 160 1.18 -36.71 -10.60
CA GLN A 160 0.03 -37.42 -11.19
C GLN A 160 -0.94 -38.07 -10.18
N GLN A 161 -0.49 -38.36 -8.96
CA GLN A 161 -1.32 -38.90 -7.87
C GLN A 161 -1.94 -37.82 -6.96
N SER A 162 -1.81 -36.54 -7.27
CA SER A 162 -2.38 -35.48 -6.43
C SER A 162 -3.91 -35.52 -6.43
N ASP A 163 -4.50 -35.44 -5.25
CA ASP A 163 -5.94 -35.28 -5.09
C ASP A 163 -6.40 -33.96 -5.75
N ILE A 164 -7.47 -34.04 -6.56
CA ILE A 164 -8.01 -32.89 -7.29
C ILE A 164 -8.47 -31.79 -6.31
N GLY A 165 -9.02 -32.17 -5.15
CA GLY A 165 -9.42 -31.25 -4.09
C GLY A 165 -8.23 -30.47 -3.52
N LEU A 166 -7.08 -31.12 -3.36
CA LEU A 166 -5.83 -30.45 -2.94
C LEU A 166 -5.35 -29.44 -3.98
N VAL A 167 -5.36 -29.80 -5.27
CA VAL A 167 -5.00 -28.88 -6.36
C VAL A 167 -5.92 -27.66 -6.39
N VAL A 168 -7.23 -27.87 -6.22
CA VAL A 168 -8.22 -26.79 -6.17
C VAL A 168 -7.99 -25.88 -4.97
N ALA A 169 -7.78 -26.43 -3.77
CA ALA A 169 -7.56 -25.65 -2.56
C ALA A 169 -6.29 -24.77 -2.66
N ILE A 170 -5.19 -25.31 -3.18
CA ILE A 170 -3.96 -24.54 -3.40
C ILE A 170 -4.18 -23.47 -4.47
N SER A 171 -4.87 -23.79 -5.57
CA SER A 171 -5.20 -22.83 -6.63
C SER A 171 -5.99 -21.65 -6.06
N GLN A 172 -7.03 -21.93 -5.26
CA GLN A 172 -7.84 -20.89 -4.62
C GLN A 172 -7.01 -19.99 -3.70
N ALA A 173 -6.05 -20.55 -2.96
CA ALA A 173 -5.16 -19.75 -2.12
C ALA A 173 -4.23 -18.84 -2.95
N ILE A 174 -3.65 -19.34 -4.03
CA ILE A 174 -2.69 -18.59 -4.86
C ILE A 174 -3.37 -17.50 -5.67
N PHE A 175 -4.46 -17.84 -6.33
CA PHE A 175 -5.26 -16.90 -7.13
C PHE A 175 -6.21 -16.06 -6.27
N SER A 176 -6.08 -16.12 -4.95
CA SER A 176 -6.80 -15.25 -4.03
C SER A 176 -6.40 -13.79 -4.20
N GLU A 177 -7.27 -12.91 -3.71
CA GLU A 177 -7.01 -11.47 -3.71
C GLU A 177 -5.78 -11.09 -2.84
N GLN A 178 -5.46 -11.91 -1.85
CA GLN A 178 -4.48 -11.66 -0.80
C GLN A 178 -3.04 -11.92 -1.28
N ILE A 179 -2.86 -12.80 -2.29
CA ILE A 179 -1.54 -13.16 -2.82
C ILE A 179 -1.32 -12.53 -4.19
N LEU A 180 -1.83 -13.15 -5.27
CA LEU A 180 -1.47 -12.75 -6.63
C LEU A 180 -2.05 -11.39 -7.00
N ALA A 181 -3.33 -11.13 -6.69
CA ALA A 181 -3.94 -9.85 -7.03
C ALA A 181 -3.32 -8.68 -6.25
N ARG A 182 -2.95 -8.89 -4.97
CA ARG A 182 -2.20 -7.92 -4.17
C ARG A 182 -0.84 -7.62 -4.81
N TYR A 183 -0.10 -8.66 -5.18
CA TYR A 183 1.19 -8.52 -5.88
C TYR A 183 1.08 -7.69 -7.16
N LEU A 184 0.13 -8.02 -8.04
CA LEU A 184 -0.08 -7.30 -9.30
C LEU A 184 -0.43 -5.82 -9.08
N ARG A 185 -1.30 -5.52 -8.10
CA ARG A 185 -1.66 -4.14 -7.74
C ARG A 185 -0.46 -3.34 -7.24
N MET A 186 0.43 -3.96 -6.44
CA MET A 186 1.66 -3.30 -5.96
C MET A 186 2.65 -3.05 -7.10
N GLU A 187 2.82 -4.00 -8.02
CA GLU A 187 3.73 -3.81 -9.15
C GLU A 187 3.20 -2.70 -10.08
N TRP A 188 1.90 -2.69 -10.34
CA TRP A 188 1.25 -1.63 -11.10
C TRP A 188 1.38 -0.26 -10.42
N LEU A 189 1.20 -0.18 -9.09
CA LEU A 189 1.41 1.06 -8.33
C LEU A 189 2.85 1.56 -8.49
N ARG A 190 3.84 0.67 -8.33
CA ARG A 190 5.25 1.02 -8.47
C ARG A 190 5.54 1.59 -9.86
N ILE A 191 5.13 0.89 -10.92
CA ILE A 191 5.36 1.32 -12.31
C ILE A 191 4.69 2.67 -12.56
N THR A 192 3.47 2.86 -12.07
CA THR A 192 2.73 4.12 -12.23
C THR A 192 3.43 5.26 -11.49
N CYS A 193 3.89 5.04 -10.25
CA CYS A 193 4.64 6.05 -9.50
C CYS A 193 6.01 6.36 -10.12
N GLU A 194 6.68 5.37 -10.71
CA GLU A 194 7.95 5.55 -11.41
C GLU A 194 7.75 6.44 -12.65
N ARG A 195 6.75 6.15 -13.48
CA ARG A 195 6.39 6.98 -14.63
C ARG A 195 6.00 8.41 -14.22
N LEU A 196 5.09 8.56 -13.26
CA LEU A 196 4.66 9.89 -12.79
C LEU A 196 5.82 10.68 -12.17
N TYR A 197 6.77 10.00 -11.53
CA TYR A 197 7.97 10.64 -11.00
C TYR A 197 8.81 11.22 -12.14
N ASP A 198 9.07 10.43 -13.19
CA ASP A 198 9.89 10.88 -14.32
C ASP A 198 9.22 12.04 -15.07
N GLU A 199 7.91 11.95 -15.31
CA GLU A 199 7.11 13.03 -15.92
C GLU A 199 7.15 14.33 -15.09
N THR A 200 6.97 14.22 -13.77
CA THR A 200 7.00 15.38 -12.86
C THR A 200 8.42 15.94 -12.72
N TYR A 201 9.44 15.09 -12.70
CA TYR A 201 10.84 15.54 -12.66
C TYR A 201 11.21 16.31 -13.94
N GLN A 202 10.81 15.78 -15.10
CA GLN A 202 11.05 16.43 -16.39
C GLN A 202 10.32 17.78 -16.48
N SER A 203 9.11 17.90 -15.94
CA SER A 203 8.38 19.18 -15.95
C SER A 203 9.10 20.28 -15.16
N PHE A 204 9.80 19.92 -14.07
CA PHE A 204 10.67 20.86 -13.34
C PHE A 204 11.93 21.25 -14.11
N ALA A 205 12.52 20.30 -14.84
CA ALA A 205 13.74 20.55 -15.62
C ALA A 205 13.47 21.34 -16.91
N SER A 206 12.28 21.16 -17.50
CA SER A 206 11.86 21.89 -18.68
C SER A 206 11.50 23.33 -18.32
N HIS A 207 12.12 24.31 -18.99
CA HIS A 207 11.75 25.73 -18.86
C HIS A 207 10.51 26.03 -19.73
N GLY A 208 9.43 25.30 -19.46
CA GLY A 208 8.19 25.36 -20.22
C GLY A 208 7.26 26.49 -19.76
N ASP A 209 6.15 26.62 -20.50
CA ASP A 209 5.03 27.48 -20.15
C ASP A 209 4.49 27.17 -18.74
N ALA A 210 4.19 28.23 -17.97
CA ALA A 210 3.72 28.12 -16.59
C ALA A 210 2.34 27.44 -16.51
N ASP A 211 1.48 27.65 -17.50
CA ASP A 211 0.16 27.02 -17.54
C ASP A 211 0.26 25.54 -17.90
N ALA A 212 1.19 25.16 -18.78
CA ALA A 212 1.52 23.75 -19.02
C ALA A 212 2.04 23.06 -17.74
N PHE A 213 2.95 23.69 -16.98
CA PHE A 213 3.44 23.15 -15.72
C PHE A 213 2.32 22.93 -14.70
N ARG A 214 1.39 23.91 -14.59
CA ARG A 214 0.20 23.81 -13.73
C ARG A 214 -0.69 22.64 -14.12
N ALA A 215 -1.02 22.50 -15.39
CA ALA A 215 -1.87 21.42 -15.89
C ALA A 215 -1.23 20.04 -15.64
N LEU A 216 0.06 19.90 -15.93
CA LEU A 216 0.82 18.66 -15.68
C LEU A 216 0.84 18.31 -14.18
N THR A 217 1.08 19.29 -13.32
CA THR A 217 1.10 19.10 -11.86
C THR A 217 -0.25 18.59 -11.35
N LEU A 218 -1.34 19.25 -11.74
CA LEU A 218 -2.69 18.86 -11.30
C LEU A 218 -3.06 17.46 -11.82
N ASN A 219 -2.76 17.16 -13.09
CA ASN A 219 -2.99 15.84 -13.66
C ASN A 219 -2.18 14.76 -12.92
N ALA A 220 -0.91 15.03 -12.60
CA ALA A 220 -0.06 14.08 -11.88
C ALA A 220 -0.54 13.84 -10.45
N VAL A 221 -1.05 14.86 -9.74
CA VAL A 221 -1.69 14.69 -8.42
C VAL A 221 -2.91 13.78 -8.52
N VAL A 222 -3.81 14.05 -9.48
CA VAL A 222 -5.01 13.22 -9.66
C VAL A 222 -4.65 11.78 -10.03
N ALA A 223 -3.69 11.59 -10.94
CA ALA A 223 -3.22 10.28 -11.35
C ALA A 223 -2.57 9.50 -10.19
N TYR A 224 -1.80 10.18 -9.34
CA TYR A 224 -1.19 9.58 -8.16
C TYR A 224 -2.24 9.14 -7.13
N GLU A 225 -3.21 10.00 -6.82
CA GLU A 225 -4.29 9.66 -5.88
C GLU A 225 -5.19 8.54 -6.41
N ALA A 226 -5.47 8.53 -7.72
CA ALA A 226 -6.18 7.42 -8.37
C ALA A 226 -5.36 6.12 -8.30
N ALA A 227 -4.05 6.18 -8.52
CA ALA A 227 -3.18 5.01 -8.43
C ALA A 227 -3.15 4.42 -7.02
N LYS A 228 -3.05 5.25 -5.98
CA LYS A 228 -3.15 4.79 -4.59
C LYS A 228 -4.50 4.16 -4.28
N ALA A 229 -5.59 4.77 -4.73
CA ALA A 229 -6.94 4.26 -4.51
C ALA A 229 -7.16 2.90 -5.20
N ILE A 230 -6.68 2.73 -6.43
CA ILE A 230 -6.77 1.46 -7.18
C ILE A 230 -5.90 0.37 -6.55
N ALA A 231 -4.67 0.73 -6.17
CA ALA A 231 -3.76 -0.22 -5.56
C ALA A 231 -4.27 -0.70 -4.19
N ALA A 232 -4.93 0.20 -3.44
CA ALA A 232 -5.54 -0.07 -2.13
C ALA A 232 -4.62 -0.90 -1.22
N THR A 233 -3.32 -0.59 -1.24
CA THR A 233 -2.29 -1.29 -0.48
C THR A 233 -1.57 -0.27 0.39
N PRO A 234 -1.74 -0.31 1.73
CA PRO A 234 -1.04 0.62 2.60
C PRO A 234 0.46 0.36 2.53
N LEU A 235 1.24 1.43 2.50
CA LEU A 235 2.69 1.35 2.59
C LEU A 235 3.10 0.81 3.97
N SER A 236 4.13 -0.03 3.99
CA SER A 236 4.64 -0.59 5.24
C SER A 236 5.32 0.49 6.07
N SER A 237 4.76 0.80 7.25
CA SER A 237 5.35 1.74 8.22
C SER A 237 6.74 1.29 8.67
N THR A 238 6.94 -0.01 8.88
CA THR A 238 8.26 -0.57 9.25
C THR A 238 9.31 -0.30 8.19
N ILE A 239 8.98 -0.51 6.90
CA ILE A 239 9.90 -0.21 5.80
C ILE A 239 10.10 1.29 5.67
N PHE A 240 9.03 2.08 5.78
CA PHE A 240 9.11 3.54 5.78
C PHE A 240 10.10 4.05 6.83
N HIS A 241 9.95 3.68 8.11
CA HIS A 241 10.85 4.14 9.16
C HIS A 241 12.30 3.69 8.96
N ARG A 242 12.51 2.46 8.47
CA ARG A 242 13.85 1.94 8.21
C ARG A 242 14.55 2.68 7.06
N GLU A 243 13.82 2.96 5.99
CA GLU A 243 14.39 3.59 4.79
C GLU A 243 14.34 5.12 4.83
N ASN A 244 13.61 5.72 5.78
CA ASN A 244 13.36 7.16 5.81
C ASN A 244 14.64 7.98 5.75
N VAL A 245 15.68 7.62 6.53
CA VAL A 245 16.96 8.35 6.50
C VAL A 245 17.58 8.32 5.11
N ARG A 246 17.68 7.12 4.51
CA ARG A 246 18.27 6.93 3.18
C ARG A 246 17.49 7.71 2.11
N LEU A 247 16.17 7.59 2.11
CA LEU A 247 15.28 8.25 1.14
C LEU A 247 15.31 9.77 1.30
N SER A 248 15.30 10.28 2.54
CA SER A 248 15.47 11.72 2.78
C SER A 248 16.82 12.23 2.27
N THR A 249 17.92 11.50 2.42
CA THR A 249 19.22 11.89 1.85
C THR A 249 19.22 11.90 0.32
N VAL A 250 18.51 10.97 -0.33
CA VAL A 250 18.31 11.00 -1.79
C VAL A 250 17.46 12.21 -2.18
N TRP A 251 16.39 12.49 -1.43
CA TRP A 251 15.53 13.64 -1.64
C TRP A 251 16.28 14.97 -1.56
N GLU A 252 17.17 15.14 -0.58
CA GLU A 252 18.02 16.35 -0.50
C GLU A 252 18.85 16.57 -1.77
N ARG A 253 19.40 15.50 -2.36
CA ARG A 253 20.13 15.59 -3.64
C ARG A 253 19.21 15.96 -4.81
N ILE A 254 18.00 15.40 -4.85
CA ILE A 254 16.99 15.74 -5.86
C ILE A 254 16.64 17.23 -5.78
N LYS A 255 16.41 17.75 -4.57
CA LYS A 255 16.13 19.18 -4.38
C LYS A 255 17.25 20.08 -4.87
N GLN A 256 18.50 19.73 -4.54
CA GLN A 256 19.66 20.45 -5.04
C GLN A 256 19.73 20.47 -6.57
N SER A 257 19.37 19.36 -7.22
CA SER A 257 19.36 19.29 -8.69
C SER A 257 18.25 20.13 -9.35
N LEU A 258 17.15 20.37 -8.64
CA LEU A 258 15.96 21.09 -9.15
C LEU A 258 15.82 22.52 -8.60
N ALA A 259 16.77 22.97 -7.77
CA ALA A 259 16.73 24.24 -7.05
C ALA A 259 15.43 24.44 -6.22
N LEU A 260 15.04 23.41 -5.45
CA LEU A 260 13.85 23.35 -4.57
C LEU A 260 14.16 23.58 -3.07
#